data_AF-A0A847XRE5-F1
#
_entry.id   AF-A0A847XRE5-F1
#
_cell.length_a   1.000
_cell.length_b   1.000
_cell.length_c   1.000
_cell.angle_alpha   90.00
_cell.angle_beta   90.00
_cell.angle_gamma   90.00
#
_symmetry.space_group_name_H-M   'P 1'
#
loop_
_entity.id
_entity.type
_entity.pdbx_description
1 polymer ?
#
loop_
_entity_poly.entity_id
_entity_poly.type
_entity_poly.pdbx_seq_one_letter_code
_entity_poly.pdbx_strand_id
1 'polypeptide(L)' 'MKNLKAGITFIVLGNVLYVSKDFFDSVVSSALGDFTQGFLLGLGVGLNLIGIILVFIYLAREGKKDKQQ' A
#
# COMPACT_ATOMS: atom_id res chain seq x y z
N MET A 1 8.82 11.30 -11.42
CA MET A 1 7.37 11.04 -11.38
C MET A 1 6.96 9.56 -11.38
N LYS A 2 7.60 8.63 -12.12
CA LYS A 2 7.19 7.20 -12.15
C LYS A 2 7.09 6.56 -10.76
N ASN A 3 8.13 6.71 -9.92
CA ASN A 3 8.15 6.16 -8.56
C ASN A 3 7.10 6.80 -7.65
N LEU A 4 6.85 8.10 -7.80
CA LEU A 4 5.81 8.81 -7.05
C LEU A 4 4.42 8.27 -7.39
N LYS A 5 4.09 8.16 -8.69
CA LYS A 5 2.80 7.62 -9.14
C LYS A 5 2.61 6.19 -8.63
N ALA A 6 3.62 5.33 -8.80
CA ALA A 6 3.57 3.95 -8.29
C ALA A 6 3.40 3.91 -6.75
N GLY A 7 4.13 4.76 -6.02
CA GLY A 7 4.03 4.83 -4.56
C GLY A 7 2.64 5.24 -4.08
N ILE A 8 2.05 6.28 -4.69
CA ILE A 8 0.68 6.69 -4.40
C ILE A 8 -0.32 5.59 -4.77
N THR A 9 -0.15 4.94 -5.93
CA THR A 9 -1.01 3.82 -6.34
C THR A 9 -0.97 2.67 -5.32
N PHE A 10 0.21 2.32 -4.79
CA PHE A 10 0.30 1.28 -3.76
C PHE A 10 -0.35 1.69 -2.43
N ILE A 11 -0.28 2.96 -2.03
CA ILE A 11 -0.97 3.45 -0.84
C ILE A 11 -2.49 3.34 -1.03
N VAL A 12 -3.01 3.80 -2.17
CA VAL A 12 -4.43 3.72 -2.49
C VAL A 12 -4.88 2.25 -2.52
N LEU A 13 -4.12 1.38 -3.19
CA LEU A 13 -4.42 -0.04 -3.28
C LEU A 13 -4.39 -0.72 -1.89
N GLY A 14 -3.43 -0.38 -1.04
CA GLY A 14 -3.36 -0.88 0.34
C GLY A 14 -4.61 -0.52 1.15
N ASN A 15 -5.15 0.69 0.97
CA ASN A 15 -6.40 1.10 1.61
C ASN A 15 -7.62 0.37 1.04
N VAL A 16 -7.66 0.13 -0.28
CA VAL A 16 -8.72 -0.69 -0.91
C VAL A 16 -8.72 -2.12 -0.36
N LEU A 17 -7.55 -2.69 -0.06
CA LEU A 17 -7.45 -4.00 0.57
C LEU A 17 -8.01 -4.03 2.00
N TYR A 18 -7.86 -2.94 2.77
CA TYR A 18 -8.49 -2.85 4.09
C TYR A 18 -10.02 -2.87 4.01
N VAL A 19 -10.60 -2.12 3.07
CA VAL A 19 -12.05 -2.13 2.83
C VAL A 19 -12.51 -3.53 2.37
N SER A 20 -11.73 -4.18 1.51
CA SER A 20 -12.00 -5.55 1.07
C SER A 20 -11.99 -6.53 2.25
N LYS A 21 -11.05 -6.39 3.19
CA LYS A 21 -10.99 -7.22 4.41
C LYS A 21 -12.28 -7.07 5.23
N ASP A 22 -12.77 -5.86 5.44
CA ASP A 22 -14.02 -5.64 6.19
C ASP A 22 -15.25 -6.23 5.50
N PHE A 23 -15.27 -6.26 4.17
CA PHE A 23 -16.31 -6.96 3.42
C PHE A 23 -16.26 -8.48 3.66
N PHE A 24 -15.08 -9.10 3.59
CA PHE A 24 -14.92 -10.54 3.83
C PHE A 24 -15.28 -10.95 5.26
N ASP A 25 -14.92 -10.12 6.25
CA ASP A 25 -15.29 -10.29 7.68
C ASP A 25 -16.81 -10.41 7.85
N SER A 26 -17.57 -9.63 7.09
CA SER A 26 -19.04 -9.57 7.20
C SER A 26 -19.80 -10.71 6.49
N VAL A 27 -19.16 -11.42 5.54
CA VAL A 27 -19.85 -12.35 4.64
C VAL A 27 -19.49 -13.81 4.87
N VAL A 28 -18.25 -14.11 5.31
CA VAL A 28 -17.73 -15.49 5.32
C VAL A 28 -17.14 -15.85 6.69
N SER A 29 -17.95 -16.50 7.53
CA SER A 29 -17.44 -17.18 8.74
C SER A 29 -16.92 -18.57 8.36
N SER A 30 -15.64 -18.65 7.98
CA SER A 30 -14.95 -19.90 7.69
C SER A 30 -13.44 -19.77 7.90
N ALA A 31 -12.74 -20.88 8.11
CA ALA A 31 -11.28 -20.89 8.27
C ALA A 31 -10.53 -20.27 7.07
N LEU A 32 -11.09 -20.38 5.86
CA LEU A 32 -10.54 -19.70 4.68
C LEU A 32 -10.76 -18.18 4.76
N GLY A 33 -11.92 -17.75 5.27
CA GLY A 33 -12.23 -16.34 5.52
C GLY A 33 -11.23 -15.70 6.48
N ASP A 34 -10.93 -16.37 7.59
CA ASP A 34 -9.94 -15.91 8.58
C ASP A 34 -8.54 -15.79 7.96
N PHE A 35 -8.12 -16.78 7.16
CA PHE A 35 -6.86 -16.73 6.43
C PHE A 35 -6.82 -15.57 5.43
N THR A 36 -7.87 -15.41 4.60
CA THR A 36 -7.96 -14.34 3.60
C THR A 36 -7.96 -12.96 4.27
N GLN A 37 -8.63 -12.80 5.41
CA GLN A 37 -8.61 -11.57 6.21
C GLN A 37 -7.18 -11.24 6.67
N GLY A 38 -6.48 -12.21 7.28
CA GLY A 38 -5.10 -12.01 7.70
C GLY A 38 -4.16 -11.71 6.52
N PHE A 39 -4.36 -12.38 5.39
CA PHE A 39 -3.61 -12.17 4.16
C PHE A 39 -3.83 -10.77 3.57
N LEU A 40 -5.09 -10.31 3.50
CA LEU A 40 -5.45 -8.97 3.01
C LEU A 40 -4.90 -7.87 3.92
N LEU A 41 -4.95 -8.05 5.24
CA LEU A 41 -4.32 -7.15 6.22
C LEU A 41 -2.81 -7.07 5.99
N GLY A 42 -2.14 -8.21 5.89
CA GLY A 42 -0.69 -8.28 5.64
C GLY A 42 -0.29 -7.60 4.33
N LEU A 43 -1.01 -7.88 3.24
CA LEU A 43 -0.81 -7.20 1.96
C LEU A 43 -1.09 -5.70 2.04
N GLY A 44 -2.14 -5.28 2.74
CA GLY A 44 -2.49 -3.87 2.91
C GLY A 44 -1.39 -3.08 3.61
N VAL A 45 -0.83 -3.62 4.70
CA VAL A 45 0.33 -3.04 5.39
C VAL A 45 1.56 -3.03 4.50
N GLY A 46 1.85 -4.15 3.81
CA GLY A 46 3.02 -4.28 2.94
C GLY A 46 3.01 -3.30 1.76
N LEU A 47 1.88 -3.16 1.07
CA LEU A 47 1.73 -2.21 -0.04
C LEU A 47 1.86 -0.76 0.44
N ASN A 48 1.28 -0.40 1.58
CA ASN A 48 1.45 0.93 2.16
C ASN A 48 2.91 1.23 2.49
N LEU A 49 3.63 0.28 3.10
CA LEU A 49 5.05 0.44 3.42
C LEU A 49 5.90 0.65 2.16
N ILE A 50 5.72 -0.20 1.14
CA ILE A 50 6.41 -0.06 -0.15
C ILE A 50 6.06 1.28 -0.81
N GLY A 51 4.79 1.69 -0.75
CA GLY A 51 4.31 2.94 -1.30
C GLY A 51 4.99 4.15 -0.67
N ILE A 52 5.05 4.19 0.67
CA ILE A 52 5.74 5.24 1.44
C ILE A 52 7.23 5.27 1.07
N ILE A 53 7.91 4.12 1.02
CA ILE A 53 9.33 4.03 0.64
C ILE A 53 9.56 4.63 -0.76
N LEU A 54 8.71 4.31 -1.74
CA LEU A 54 8.83 4.84 -3.10
C LEU A 54 8.63 6.36 -3.17
N VAL A 55 7.70 6.90 -2.36
CA VAL A 55 7.47 8.35 -2.24
C VAL A 55 8.72 9.02 -1.63
N PHE A 56 9.29 8.48 -0.56
CA PHE A 56 10.51 9.02 0.05
C PHE A 56 11.72 8.95 -0.88
N ILE A 57 11.90 7.83 -1.60
CA ILE A 57 12.97 7.70 -2.61
C ILE A 57 12.80 8.77 -3.69
N TYR A 58 11.57 9.05 -4.10
CA TYR A 58 11.30 10.10 -5.07
C TYR A 58 11.67 11.48 -4.54
N LEU A 59 11.16 11.86 -3.36
CA LEU A 59 11.45 13.14 -2.70
C LEU A 59 12.96 13.35 -2.48
N ALA A 60 13.66 12.32 -2.02
CA ALA A 60 15.11 12.38 -1.80
C ALA A 60 15.90 12.58 -3.10
N ARG A 61 15.41 12.05 -4.23
CA ARG A 61 16.03 12.23 -5.55
C ARG A 61 15.73 13.59 -6.16
N GLU A 62 14.53 14.12 -5.96
CA GLU A 62 14.14 15.45 -6.42
C GLU A 62 14.87 16.54 -5.63
N GLY A 63 14.92 16.44 -4.31
CA GLY A 63 15.65 17.39 -3.46
C GLY A 63 17.18 17.42 -3.69
N LYS A 64 17.75 16.39 -4.34
CA LYS A 64 19.14 16.41 -4.82
C LYS A 64 19.31 17.13 -6.15
N LYS A 65 18.29 17.14 -7.01
CA LYS A 65 18.32 17.87 -8.29
C LYS A 65 18.22 19.37 -8.09
N ASP A 66 17.38 19.82 -7.16
CA ASP A 66 17.25 21.25 -6.82
C ASP A 66 18.52 21.85 -6.20
N LYS A 67 19.33 21.05 -5.50
CA LYS A 67 20.59 21.51 -4.89
C LYS A 67 21.78 21.57 -5.84
N GLN A 68 21.62 21.10 -7.08
CA GLN A 68 22.67 21.10 -8.11
C GLN A 68 22.38 22.08 -9.26
N GLN A 69 21.35 22.92 -9.12
CA GLN A 69 21.05 24.02 -10.04
C GLN A 69 21.45 25.37 -9.44
#